data_AF-A0A1D8P679-F1
#
_entry.id   AF-A0A1D8P679-F1
#
_cell.length_a   1.000
_cell.length_b   1.000
_cell.length_c   1.000
_cell.angle_alpha   90.00
_cell.angle_beta   90.00
_cell.angle_gamma   90.00
#
_symmetry.space_group_name_H-M   'P 1'
#
loop_
_entity.id
_entity.type
_entity.pdbx_description
1 polymer ?
#
loop_
_entity_poly.entity_id
_entity_poly.type
_entity_poly.pdbx_seq_one_letter_code
_entity_poly.pdbx_strand_id
1 'polypeptide(L)'
;MLLISSINSFSQDFKAMQKEYEERKAEAIPKSFKIISPIQDFILVDETRTFTIEMVCLDPNISILLLGFPYETYATKHNLERPADVEEIYKLPAEEQNKFFKLIPSIEVIETIKEGNKITIYAKVTSENIEEFNLDINNYTYKTFRVLLE
;
A
#
# COMPACT_ATOMS: atom_id res chain seq x y z
N MET A 1 2.42 20.93 -37.02
CA MET A 1 1.86 21.76 -35.92
C MET A 1 0.89 20.98 -35.01
N LEU A 2 0.67 19.66 -35.18
CA LEU A 2 -0.28 18.85 -34.39
C LEU A 2 0.33 18.14 -33.17
N LEU A 3 1.65 17.93 -33.13
CA LEU A 3 2.31 17.23 -32.03
C LEU A 3 2.41 18.11 -30.76
N ILE A 4 2.71 19.40 -30.92
CA ILE A 4 2.90 20.34 -29.80
C ILE A 4 1.56 20.62 -29.09
N SER A 5 0.46 20.72 -29.82
CA SER A 5 -0.87 20.91 -29.23
C SER A 5 -1.31 19.70 -28.40
N SER A 6 -0.99 18.48 -28.84
CA SER A 6 -1.36 17.22 -28.17
C SER A 6 -0.54 16.95 -26.90
N ILE A 7 0.75 17.35 -26.88
CA ILE A 7 1.59 17.28 -25.67
C ILE A 7 1.13 18.31 -24.63
N ASN A 8 0.75 19.52 -25.08
CA ASN A 8 0.25 20.56 -24.20
C ASN A 8 -1.10 20.20 -23.58
N SER A 9 -2.02 19.55 -24.31
CA SER A 9 -3.28 19.07 -23.75
C SER A 9 -3.08 17.94 -22.74
N PHE A 10 -2.25 16.93 -23.06
CA PHE A 10 -1.94 15.84 -22.12
C PHE A 10 -1.31 16.34 -20.82
N SER A 11 -0.41 17.32 -20.91
CA SER A 11 0.21 17.96 -19.73
C SER A 11 -0.81 18.70 -18.86
N GLN A 12 -1.83 19.33 -19.46
CA GLN A 12 -2.90 20.00 -18.72
C GLN A 12 -3.87 19.01 -18.08
N ASP A 13 -4.27 17.97 -18.80
CA ASP A 13 -5.16 16.92 -18.30
C ASP A 13 -4.52 16.19 -17.10
N PHE A 14 -3.22 15.88 -17.19
CA PHE A 14 -2.49 15.27 -16.08
C PHE A 14 -2.44 16.18 -14.84
N LYS A 15 -2.21 17.49 -15.02
CA LYS A 15 -2.24 18.46 -13.91
C LYS A 15 -3.63 18.57 -13.29
N ALA A 16 -4.69 18.54 -14.10
CA ALA A 16 -6.06 18.55 -13.61
C ALA A 16 -6.37 17.29 -12.80
N MET A 17 -5.99 16.11 -13.30
CA MET A 17 -6.13 14.84 -12.58
C MET A 17 -5.37 14.82 -11.25
N GLN A 18 -4.12 15.33 -11.23
CA GLN A 18 -3.35 15.44 -9.99
C GLN A 18 -4.03 16.37 -8.97
N LYS A 19 -4.52 17.52 -9.43
CA LYS A 19 -5.22 18.47 -8.56
C LYS A 19 -6.49 17.86 -7.97
N GLU A 20 -7.30 17.22 -8.80
CA GLU A 20 -8.51 16.52 -8.37
C GLU A 20 -8.20 15.41 -7.35
N TYR A 21 -7.11 14.66 -7.57
CA TYR A 21 -6.65 13.64 -6.63
C TYR A 21 -6.29 14.24 -5.26
N GLU A 22 -5.52 15.33 -5.23
CA GLU A 22 -5.13 15.99 -3.97
C GLU A 22 -6.33 16.61 -3.23
N GLU A 23 -7.29 17.18 -3.97
CA GLU A 23 -8.54 17.69 -3.40
C GLU A 23 -9.35 16.56 -2.74
N ARG A 24 -9.54 15.44 -3.45
CA ARG A 24 -10.25 14.28 -2.89
C ARG A 24 -9.52 13.66 -1.71
N LYS A 25 -8.18 13.61 -1.74
CA LYS A 25 -7.36 13.14 -0.62
C LYS A 25 -7.57 14.01 0.63
N ALA A 26 -7.56 15.33 0.46
CA ALA A 26 -7.76 16.27 1.55
C ALA A 26 -9.16 16.18 2.19
N GLU A 27 -10.17 15.78 1.42
CA GLU A 27 -11.52 15.51 1.90
C GLU A 27 -11.64 14.12 2.56
N ALA A 28 -11.00 13.10 1.97
CA ALA A 28 -11.11 11.72 2.41
C ALA A 28 -10.36 11.43 3.71
N ILE A 29 -9.22 12.09 3.95
CA ILE A 29 -8.43 11.90 5.17
C ILE A 29 -8.93 12.88 6.23
N PRO A 30 -9.52 12.41 7.35
CA PRO A 30 -10.04 13.32 8.36
C PRO A 30 -8.95 14.23 8.91
N LYS A 31 -9.22 15.53 9.03
CA LYS A 31 -8.27 16.51 9.59
C LYS A 31 -7.82 16.19 11.02
N SER A 32 -8.63 15.40 11.74
CA SER A 32 -8.32 14.92 13.09
C SER A 32 -7.36 13.72 13.10
N PHE A 33 -7.14 13.06 11.96
CA PHE A 33 -6.29 11.89 11.84
C PHE A 33 -4.82 12.25 12.05
N LYS A 34 -4.17 11.59 13.00
CA LYS A 34 -2.73 11.72 13.26
C LYS A 34 -2.15 10.38 13.68
N ILE A 35 -0.91 10.14 13.27
CA ILE A 35 -0.10 9.04 13.78
C ILE A 35 0.58 9.50 15.08
N ILE A 36 0.47 8.67 16.11
CA ILE A 36 1.15 8.86 17.40
C ILE A 36 2.47 8.09 17.39
N SER A 37 2.46 6.85 16.89
CA SER A 37 3.62 5.98 16.78
C SER A 37 3.50 5.07 15.53
N PRO A 38 4.58 4.82 14.78
CA PRO A 38 5.92 5.39 14.95
C PRO A 38 5.97 6.89 14.60
N ILE A 39 6.88 7.61 15.25
CA ILE A 39 7.16 9.03 14.90
C ILE A 39 8.05 9.11 13.65
N GLN A 40 8.94 8.13 13.50
CA GLN A 40 9.90 8.05 12.40
C GLN A 40 9.22 7.57 11.11
N ASP A 41 9.89 7.74 9.98
CA ASP A 41 9.40 7.31 8.66
C ASP A 41 9.78 5.85 8.34
N PHE A 42 10.18 5.09 9.37
CA PHE A 42 10.49 3.67 9.27
C PHE A 42 9.95 2.89 10.47
N ILE A 43 9.79 1.58 10.26
CA ILE A 43 9.49 0.59 11.29
C ILE A 43 10.69 -0.34 11.40
N LEU A 44 11.21 -0.50 12.62
CA LEU A 44 12.11 -1.59 12.97
C LEU A 44 11.28 -2.83 13.27
N VAL A 45 11.64 -3.93 12.65
CA VAL A 45 10.93 -5.21 12.74
C VAL A 45 11.92 -6.26 13.21
N ASP A 46 11.67 -6.77 14.41
CA ASP A 46 12.51 -7.82 15.02
C ASP A 46 12.22 -9.22 14.43
N GLU A 47 12.85 -10.25 14.99
CA GLU A 47 12.68 -11.65 14.59
C GLU A 47 11.22 -12.14 14.66
N THR A 48 10.36 -11.53 15.49
CA THR A 48 8.93 -11.88 15.57
C THR A 48 8.16 -11.38 14.36
N ARG A 49 8.75 -10.44 13.62
CA ARG A 49 8.21 -9.77 12.45
C ARG A 49 6.97 -8.94 12.72
N THR A 50 6.74 -8.55 13.97
CA THR A 50 5.56 -7.78 14.37
C THR A 50 5.88 -6.32 14.61
N PHE A 51 4.89 -5.46 14.39
CA PHE A 51 5.00 -4.04 14.69
C PHE A 51 3.64 -3.45 15.05
N THR A 52 3.67 -2.26 15.64
CA THR A 52 2.47 -1.54 16.09
C THR A 52 2.41 -0.16 15.48
N ILE A 53 1.23 0.24 15.00
CA ILE A 53 0.92 1.62 14.61
C ILE A 53 -0.16 2.15 15.55
N GLU A 54 0.14 3.24 16.24
CA GLU A 54 -0.81 3.97 17.07
C GLU A 54 -1.23 5.26 16.40
N MET A 55 -2.53 5.53 16.39
CA MET A 55 -3.15 6.66 15.72
C MET A 55 -4.24 7.28 16.59
N VAL A 56 -4.61 8.51 16.27
CA VAL A 56 -5.80 9.18 16.80
C VAL A 56 -6.67 9.65 15.64
N CYS A 57 -7.98 9.42 15.75
CA CYS A 57 -8.97 9.97 14.83
C CYS A 57 -10.31 10.18 15.55
N LEU A 58 -10.97 11.31 15.27
CA LEU A 58 -12.30 11.58 15.81
C LEU A 58 -13.43 10.97 14.96
N ASP A 59 -13.12 10.58 13.72
CA ASP A 59 -14.10 9.97 12.82
C ASP A 59 -14.18 8.45 13.09
N PRO A 60 -15.36 7.92 13.51
CA PRO A 60 -15.51 6.50 13.78
C PRO A 60 -15.48 5.62 12.52
N ASN A 61 -15.72 6.20 11.33
CA ASN A 61 -15.94 5.48 10.08
C ASN A 61 -14.70 5.39 9.18
N ILE A 62 -13.50 5.59 9.72
CA ILE A 62 -12.30 5.50 8.90
C ILE A 62 -11.98 4.07 8.49
N SER A 63 -11.61 3.91 7.22
CA SER A 63 -10.97 2.72 6.69
C SER A 63 -9.46 2.91 6.74
N ILE A 64 -8.76 1.90 7.24
CA ILE A 64 -7.29 1.88 7.32
C ILE A 64 -6.80 0.62 6.60
N LEU A 65 -5.83 0.79 5.71
CA LEU A 65 -5.22 -0.30 4.97
C LEU A 65 -3.70 -0.17 5.02
N LEU A 66 -3.02 -1.30 5.13
CA LEU A 66 -1.56 -1.41 5.03
C LEU A 66 -1.22 -2.13 3.72
N LEU A 67 -0.50 -1.46 2.82
CA LEU A 67 -0.09 -2.01 1.53
C LEU A 67 1.43 -2.08 1.46
N GLY A 68 1.99 -3.29 1.49
CA GLY A 68 3.43 -3.50 1.43
C GLY A 68 3.99 -3.58 0.01
N PHE A 69 5.24 -3.13 -0.13
CA PHE A 69 6.01 -3.08 -1.38
C PHE A 69 7.42 -3.62 -1.14
N PRO A 70 8.06 -4.25 -2.15
CA PRO A 70 7.51 -4.58 -3.46
C PRO A 70 6.36 -5.59 -3.38
N TYR A 71 5.50 -5.56 -4.40
CA TYR A 71 4.41 -6.53 -4.54
C TYR A 71 4.98 -7.90 -4.87
N GLU A 72 4.65 -8.89 -4.07
CA GLU A 72 5.06 -10.27 -4.31
C GLU A 72 3.89 -11.11 -4.82
N THR A 73 4.21 -12.04 -5.72
CA THR A 73 3.32 -13.14 -6.13
C THR A 73 3.95 -14.45 -5.71
N TYR A 74 3.21 -15.56 -5.82
CA TYR A 74 3.80 -16.88 -5.61
C TYR A 74 5.01 -17.11 -6.53
N ALA A 75 4.90 -16.71 -7.80
CA ALA A 75 5.97 -16.85 -8.78
C ALA A 75 7.22 -16.09 -8.36
N THR A 76 7.08 -14.83 -7.93
CA THR A 76 8.20 -14.03 -7.43
C THR A 76 8.83 -14.67 -6.19
N LYS A 77 8.01 -15.05 -5.21
CA LYS A 77 8.48 -15.64 -3.94
C LYS A 77 9.22 -16.97 -4.12
N HIS A 78 8.81 -17.76 -5.11
CA HIS A 78 9.39 -19.07 -5.41
C HIS A 78 10.37 -19.06 -6.58
N ASN A 79 10.80 -17.86 -7.04
CA ASN A 79 11.72 -17.69 -8.16
C ASN A 79 11.31 -18.48 -9.42
N LEU A 80 10.00 -18.54 -9.71
CA LEU A 80 9.51 -19.18 -10.91
C LEU A 80 9.89 -18.34 -12.13
N GLU A 81 10.39 -19.01 -13.17
CA GLU A 81 10.68 -18.37 -14.44
C GLU A 81 9.37 -17.82 -15.03
N ARG A 82 9.35 -16.50 -15.23
CA ARG A 82 8.19 -15.84 -15.84
C ARG A 82 8.26 -16.07 -17.36
N PRO A 83 7.17 -16.54 -17.99
CA PRO A 83 7.11 -16.58 -19.45
C PRO A 83 7.42 -15.22 -20.05
N ALA A 84 8.12 -15.20 -21.19
CA ALA A 84 8.52 -13.96 -21.85
C ALA A 84 7.31 -13.13 -22.31
N ASP A 85 6.17 -13.79 -22.56
CA ASP A 85 4.93 -13.18 -22.98
C ASP A 85 3.82 -13.45 -21.95
N VAL A 86 3.06 -12.41 -21.61
CA VAL A 86 1.89 -12.51 -20.72
C VAL A 86 0.79 -13.37 -21.37
N GLU A 87 0.68 -13.40 -22.69
CA GLU A 87 -0.27 -14.26 -23.39
C GLU A 87 -0.03 -15.75 -23.13
N GLU A 88 1.21 -16.15 -22.85
CA GLU A 88 1.53 -17.54 -22.49
C GLU A 88 0.99 -17.90 -21.11
N ILE A 89 0.99 -16.94 -20.18
CA ILE A 89 0.41 -17.13 -18.85
C ILE A 89 -1.09 -17.41 -18.99
N TYR A 90 -1.81 -16.64 -19.81
CA TYR A 90 -3.27 -16.83 -20.01
C TYR A 90 -3.66 -18.16 -20.66
N LYS A 91 -2.71 -18.88 -21.28
CA LYS A 91 -2.95 -20.23 -21.82
C LYS A 91 -2.86 -21.32 -20.75
N LEU A 92 -2.34 -21.02 -19.56
CA LEU A 92 -2.21 -21.96 -18.46
C LEU A 92 -3.57 -22.21 -17.77
N PRO A 93 -3.73 -23.31 -17.01
CA PRO A 93 -4.86 -23.47 -16.10
C PRO A 93 -4.94 -22.33 -15.07
N ALA A 94 -6.14 -21.99 -14.60
CA ALA A 94 -6.36 -20.88 -13.68
C ALA A 94 -5.51 -20.95 -12.39
N GLU A 95 -5.28 -22.15 -11.86
CA GLU A 95 -4.43 -22.37 -10.68
C GLU A 95 -2.97 -21.98 -10.93
N GLU A 96 -2.45 -22.24 -12.13
CA GLU A 96 -1.10 -21.87 -12.54
C GLU A 96 -1.01 -20.37 -12.87
N GLN A 97 -2.03 -19.80 -13.52
CA GLN A 97 -2.12 -18.35 -13.75
C GLN A 97 -2.05 -17.57 -12.44
N ASN A 98 -2.77 -18.05 -11.42
CA ASN A 98 -2.81 -17.42 -10.11
C ASN A 98 -1.43 -17.31 -9.46
N LYS A 99 -0.48 -18.21 -9.77
CA LYS A 99 0.87 -18.11 -9.23
C LYS A 99 1.57 -16.82 -9.68
N PHE A 100 1.27 -16.32 -10.88
CA PHE A 100 1.90 -15.14 -11.47
C PHE A 100 1.14 -13.83 -11.25
N PHE A 101 -0.17 -13.89 -10.98
CA PHE A 101 -1.00 -12.69 -10.86
C PHE A 101 -1.51 -12.43 -9.45
N LYS A 102 -1.68 -13.47 -8.62
CA LYS A 102 -2.23 -13.29 -7.28
C LYS A 102 -1.16 -12.71 -6.36
N LEU A 103 -1.42 -11.50 -5.89
CA LEU A 103 -0.58 -10.83 -4.90
C LEU A 103 -0.67 -11.56 -3.56
N ILE A 104 0.49 -11.76 -2.95
CA ILE A 104 0.64 -12.21 -1.58
C ILE A 104 0.74 -10.94 -0.73
N PRO A 105 -0.13 -10.75 0.28
CA PRO A 105 0.01 -9.62 1.19
C PRO A 105 1.36 -9.67 1.89
N SER A 106 2.12 -8.58 1.83
CA SER A 106 3.41 -8.43 2.51
C SER A 106 3.27 -8.02 3.99
N ILE A 107 2.08 -7.56 4.36
CA ILE A 107 1.69 -7.21 5.74
C ILE A 107 0.32 -7.83 6.01
N GLU A 108 0.18 -8.42 7.20
CA GLU A 108 -1.06 -8.95 7.72
C GLU A 108 -1.43 -8.18 9.00
N VAL A 109 -2.66 -7.66 9.07
CA VAL A 109 -3.19 -7.06 10.31
C VAL A 109 -3.65 -8.17 11.23
N ILE A 110 -2.99 -8.31 12.38
CA ILE A 110 -3.34 -9.30 13.41
C ILE A 110 -4.57 -8.81 14.17
N GLU A 111 -4.53 -7.56 14.62
CA GLU A 111 -5.56 -6.98 15.47
C GLU A 111 -5.66 -5.47 15.27
N THR A 112 -6.87 -4.93 15.39
CA THR A 112 -7.13 -3.50 15.47
C THR A 112 -7.96 -3.20 16.71
N ILE A 113 -7.40 -2.42 17.62
CA ILE A 113 -8.06 -1.98 18.85
C ILE A 113 -8.50 -0.52 18.69
N LYS A 114 -9.76 -0.23 19.02
CA LYS A 114 -10.32 1.14 19.03
C LYS A 114 -10.78 1.50 20.44
N GLU A 115 -10.13 2.49 21.05
CA GLU A 115 -10.44 2.99 22.39
C GLU A 115 -10.72 4.49 22.34
N GLY A 116 -12.00 4.86 22.31
CA GLY A 116 -12.41 6.24 22.09
C GLY A 116 -11.93 6.75 20.73
N ASN A 117 -11.04 7.75 20.73
CA ASN A 117 -10.43 8.29 19.52
C ASN A 117 -9.07 7.66 19.18
N LYS A 118 -8.54 6.76 20.02
CA LYS A 118 -7.27 6.07 19.78
C LYS A 118 -7.51 4.79 18.98
N ILE A 119 -6.65 4.54 18.00
CA ILE A 119 -6.65 3.33 17.19
C ILE A 119 -5.25 2.72 17.23
N THR A 120 -5.15 1.47 17.63
CA THR A 120 -3.90 0.71 17.64
C THR A 120 -4.02 -0.47 16.68
N ILE A 121 -3.12 -0.55 15.71
CA ILE A 121 -3.00 -1.67 14.78
C ILE A 121 -1.78 -2.49 15.15
N TYR A 122 -2.00 -3.78 15.39
CA TYR A 122 -0.94 -4.78 15.49
C TYR A 122 -0.87 -5.51 14.16
N ALA A 123 0.31 -5.50 13.55
CA ALA A 123 0.53 -6.08 12.24
C ALA A 123 1.79 -6.94 12.21
N LYS A 124 1.83 -7.86 11.26
CA LYS A 124 2.95 -8.75 11.00
C LYS A 124 3.43 -8.57 9.58
N VAL A 125 4.74 -8.46 9.42
CA VAL A 125 5.38 -8.58 8.11
C VAL A 125 5.47 -10.06 7.73
N THR A 126 4.92 -10.38 6.56
CA THR A 126 4.88 -11.76 6.01
C THR A 126 5.86 -11.97 4.86
N SER A 127 6.27 -10.90 4.18
CA SER A 127 7.20 -10.90 3.05
C SER A 127 8.63 -10.64 3.51
N GLU A 128 9.57 -11.55 3.23
CA GLU A 128 11.01 -11.37 3.52
C GLU A 128 11.67 -10.26 2.70
N ASN A 129 11.06 -9.88 1.57
CA ASN A 129 11.60 -8.89 0.65
C ASN A 129 10.92 -7.52 0.77
N ILE A 130 10.04 -7.31 1.77
CA ILE A 130 9.39 -6.02 1.94
C ILE A 130 10.42 -4.93 2.20
N GLU A 131 10.26 -3.79 1.55
CA GLU A 131 11.12 -2.62 1.69
C GLU A 131 10.35 -1.45 2.33
N GLU A 132 9.07 -1.31 2.00
CA GLU A 132 8.22 -0.24 2.51
C GLU A 132 6.74 -0.64 2.52
N PHE A 133 5.90 0.15 3.18
CA PHE A 133 4.46 0.05 3.06
C PHE A 133 3.75 1.38 3.15
N ASN A 134 2.61 1.48 2.48
CA ASN A 134 1.70 2.60 2.60
C ASN A 134 0.69 2.35 3.72
N LEU A 135 0.50 3.36 4.56
CA LEU A 135 -0.67 3.54 5.40
C LEU A 135 -1.70 4.34 4.60
N ASP A 136 -2.73 3.65 4.15
CA ASP A 136 -3.83 4.24 3.40
C ASP A 136 -5.02 4.52 4.31
N ILE A 137 -5.55 5.73 4.23
CA ILE A 137 -6.75 6.17 4.95
C ILE A 137 -7.81 6.48 3.92
N ASN A 138 -8.95 5.78 4.00
CA ASN A 138 -10.06 5.92 3.05
C ASN A 138 -9.61 5.82 1.58
N ASN A 139 -8.70 4.86 1.28
CA ASN A 139 -8.10 4.59 -0.02
C ASN A 139 -7.11 5.65 -0.55
N TYR A 140 -6.65 6.56 0.30
CA TYR A 140 -5.58 7.51 -0.05
C TYR A 140 -4.37 7.29 0.84
N THR A 141 -3.19 7.23 0.23
CA THR A 141 -1.93 7.12 0.96
C THR A 141 -1.71 8.34 1.82
N TYR A 142 -1.73 8.13 3.14
CA TYR A 142 -1.43 9.14 4.13
C TYR A 142 0.08 9.24 4.36
N LYS A 143 0.73 8.10 4.57
CA LYS A 143 2.16 8.01 4.85
C LYS A 143 2.73 6.69 4.33
N THR A 144 3.98 6.74 3.87
CA THR A 144 4.77 5.55 3.52
C THR A 144 5.83 5.35 4.60
N PHE A 145 6.01 4.11 5.03
CA PHE A 145 7.01 3.71 6.03
C PHE A 145 7.99 2.75 5.40
N ARG A 146 9.29 3.00 5.60
CA ARG A 146 10.33 2.01 5.28
C ARG A 146 10.31 0.88 6.32
N VAL A 147 10.56 -0.34 5.87
CA VAL A 147 10.68 -1.51 6.74
C VAL A 147 12.15 -1.85 6.86
N LEU A 148 12.64 -1.89 8.09
CA LEU A 148 13.98 -2.32 8.42
C LEU A 148 13.86 -3.64 9.18
N LEU A 149 14.23 -4.73 8.51
CA LEU A 149 14.29 -6.06 9.12
C LEU A 149 15.62 -6.19 9.87
N GLU A 150 15.57 -6.49 11.16
CA GLU A 150 16.75 -6.81 11.98
C GLU A 150 17.13 -8.28 11.93
#